data_AF-A0A6G0XJ52-F1
#
_entry.id   AF-A0A6G0XJ52-F1
#
_cell.length_a   1.000
_cell.length_b   1.000
_cell.length_c   1.000
_cell.angle_alpha   90.00
_cell.angle_beta   90.00
_cell.angle_gamma   90.00
#
_symmetry.space_group_name_H-M   'P 1'
#
loop_
_entity.id
_entity.type
_entity.pdbx_description
1 polymer ?
#
loop_
_entity_poly.entity_id
_entity_poly.type
_entity_poly.pdbx_seq_one_letter_code
_entity_poly.pdbx_strand_id
1 'polypeptide(L)'
;MATAVIPGQRLGKEGDYMAGSGTYVMNGNIFASVAGFITPVLHTALNVERPATKRIATQGVPRVDDFVVGKITKVTPSQLQIDIHSVNDTVLLEPFAGTLRKEDVRPIDIDKLQLEEMFRPGDVIKAVVLSFGDSRSYFLTTAKPGLGVMQIQ
;
A
#
# COMPACT_ATOMS: atom_id res chain seq x y z
N MET A 1 21.22 14.82 -17.28
CA MET A 1 19.96 15.44 -17.75
C MET A 1 18.88 14.37 -17.64
N ALA A 2 17.74 14.68 -17.02
CA ALA A 2 16.64 13.72 -16.92
C ALA A 2 15.93 13.65 -18.29
N THR A 3 16.01 12.50 -18.96
CA THR A 3 15.37 12.31 -20.27
C THR A 3 13.92 11.92 -20.06
N ALA A 4 12.99 12.76 -20.52
CA ALA A 4 11.57 12.45 -20.52
C ALA A 4 11.27 11.36 -21.56
N VAL A 5 10.42 10.41 -21.20
CA VAL A 5 10.00 9.30 -22.05
C VAL A 5 8.49 9.11 -22.01
N ILE A 6 7.96 8.57 -23.09
CA ILE A 6 6.54 8.23 -23.24
C ILE A 6 6.35 6.70 -23.29
N PRO A 7 5.17 6.17 -22.92
CA PRO A 7 4.85 4.77 -23.10
C PRO A 7 5.04 4.33 -24.55
N GLY A 8 5.71 3.20 -24.76
CA GLY A 8 6.08 2.68 -26.08
C GLY A 8 7.42 3.19 -26.63
N GLN A 9 8.10 4.11 -25.93
CA GLN A 9 9.42 4.58 -26.35
C GLN A 9 10.48 3.52 -26.08
N ARG A 10 11.31 3.22 -27.09
CA ARG A 10 12.45 2.31 -26.97
C ARG A 10 13.57 2.96 -26.16
N LEU A 11 14.02 2.27 -25.11
CA LEU A 11 15.05 2.74 -24.20
C LEU A 11 16.40 2.07 -24.42
N GLY A 12 16.40 0.78 -24.79
CA GLY A 12 17.63 0.01 -24.96
C GLY A 12 17.39 -1.41 -25.48
N LYS A 13 18.46 -2.20 -25.60
CA LYS A 13 18.42 -3.62 -25.95
C LYS A 13 18.51 -4.49 -24.69
N GLU A 14 17.81 -5.62 -24.69
CA GLU A 14 17.94 -6.64 -23.66
C GLU A 14 19.36 -7.25 -23.73
N GLY A 15 20.17 -7.02 -22.69
CA GLY A 15 21.57 -7.45 -22.62
C GLY A 15 22.53 -6.36 -22.12
N ASP A 16 22.38 -5.13 -22.62
CA ASP A 16 23.15 -3.97 -22.13
C ASP A 16 22.50 -3.38 -20.87
N TYR A 17 21.18 -3.55 -20.75
CA TYR A 17 20.37 -3.09 -19.62
C TYR A 17 19.33 -4.15 -19.24
N MET A 18 18.84 -4.07 -18.01
CA MET A 18 17.75 -4.84 -17.42
C MET A 18 16.51 -3.97 -17.31
N ALA A 19 15.34 -4.54 -17.63
CA ALA A 19 14.06 -3.88 -17.48
C ALA A 19 13.70 -3.75 -15.98
N GLY A 20 13.71 -2.52 -15.49
CA GLY A 20 13.27 -2.20 -14.13
C GLY A 20 11.83 -1.68 -14.09
N SER A 21 11.44 -1.05 -12.98
CA SER A 21 10.08 -0.56 -12.77
C SER A 21 9.69 0.49 -13.82
N GLY A 22 8.52 0.33 -14.44
CA GLY A 22 8.03 1.24 -15.47
C GLY A 22 8.55 0.96 -16.88
N THR A 23 9.28 -0.15 -17.07
CA THR A 23 9.74 -0.64 -18.38
C THR A 23 9.28 -2.07 -18.63
N TYR A 24 9.24 -2.48 -19.90
CA TYR A 24 8.93 -3.86 -20.29
C TYR A 24 9.83 -4.29 -21.45
N VAL A 25 10.04 -5.60 -21.59
CA VAL A 25 10.79 -6.18 -22.69
C VAL A 25 9.82 -6.64 -23.77
N MET A 26 10.09 -6.28 -25.02
CA MET A 26 9.39 -6.80 -26.19
C MET A 26 10.39 -7.03 -27.30
N ASN A 27 10.43 -8.25 -27.85
CA ASN A 27 11.29 -8.63 -28.97
C ASN A 27 12.78 -8.29 -28.74
N GLY A 28 13.33 -8.58 -27.56
CA GLY A 28 14.74 -8.31 -27.22
C GLY A 28 15.09 -6.83 -27.03
N ASN A 29 14.09 -5.95 -26.93
CA ASN A 29 14.28 -4.52 -26.68
C ASN A 29 13.47 -4.08 -25.47
N ILE A 30 14.01 -3.11 -24.72
CA ILE A 30 13.38 -2.51 -23.56
C ILE A 30 12.61 -1.28 -24.00
N PHE A 31 11.34 -1.22 -23.62
CA PHE A 31 10.43 -0.12 -23.87
C PHE A 31 9.92 0.48 -22.56
N ALA A 32 9.60 1.76 -22.57
CA ALA A 32 8.91 2.42 -21.47
C ALA A 32 7.45 1.96 -21.44
N SER A 33 6.96 1.49 -20.29
CA SER A 33 5.53 1.24 -20.04
C SER A 33 4.82 2.51 -19.56
N VAL A 34 5.59 3.48 -19.07
CA VAL A 34 5.11 4.62 -18.30
C VAL A 34 5.67 5.92 -18.87
N ALA A 35 4.85 6.98 -18.92
CA ALA A 35 5.33 8.34 -19.18
C ALA A 35 6.11 8.84 -17.96
N GLY A 36 7.34 9.29 -18.11
CA GLY A 36 8.17 9.68 -16.97
C GLY A 36 9.55 10.15 -17.38
N PHE A 37 10.47 10.15 -16.43
CA PHE A 37 11.89 10.41 -16.66
C PHE A 37 12.68 9.12 -16.41
N ILE A 38 13.69 8.89 -17.23
CA ILE A 38 14.60 7.75 -17.03
C ILE A 38 15.48 8.06 -15.83
N THR A 39 15.42 7.21 -14.80
CA THR A 39 16.38 7.17 -13.70
C THR A 39 17.21 5.90 -13.82
N PRO A 40 18.47 5.98 -14.29
CA PRO A 40 19.34 4.81 -14.33
C PRO A 40 19.71 4.45 -12.89
N VAL A 41 19.17 3.32 -12.39
CA VAL A 41 19.50 2.80 -11.06
C VAL A 41 20.60 1.75 -11.22
N LEU A 42 21.77 2.02 -10.63
CA LEU A 42 22.92 1.10 -10.54
C LEU A 42 23.26 0.37 -11.84
N HIS A 43 23.86 1.08 -12.80
CA HIS A 43 24.70 0.57 -13.91
C HIS A 43 24.17 -0.61 -14.77
N THR A 44 22.92 -1.02 -14.60
CA THR A 44 22.33 -2.15 -15.33
C THR A 44 20.82 -2.03 -15.42
N ALA A 45 20.09 -1.44 -14.45
CA ALA A 45 18.62 -1.34 -14.53
C ALA A 45 18.13 0.02 -15.05
N LEU A 46 17.22 -0.01 -16.03
CA LEU A 46 16.49 1.17 -16.51
C LEU A 46 15.14 1.27 -15.80
N ASN A 47 15.01 2.25 -14.92
CA ASN A 47 13.74 2.61 -14.31
C ASN A 47 13.18 3.84 -15.01
N VAL A 48 11.86 3.85 -15.19
CA VAL A 48 11.14 5.04 -15.65
C VAL A 48 10.23 5.50 -14.52
N GLU A 49 10.66 6.57 -13.87
CA GLU A 49 9.94 7.18 -12.75
C GLU A 49 9.10 8.35 -13.26
N ARG A 50 7.85 8.41 -12.83
CA ARG A 50 6.98 9.56 -13.12
C ARG A 50 7.45 10.78 -12.33
N PRO A 51 7.31 12.01 -12.86
CA PRO A 51 7.50 13.21 -12.06
C PRO A 51 6.66 13.15 -10.78
N ALA A 52 7.33 13.32 -9.64
CA ALA A 52 6.80 13.15 -8.28
C ALA A 52 5.65 14.10 -7.89
N THR A 53 5.19 14.97 -8.79
CA THR A 53 4.25 16.06 -8.50
C THR A 53 2.78 15.70 -8.65
N LYS A 54 2.42 14.51 -9.12
CA LYS A 54 1.04 14.02 -9.06
C LYS A 54 0.97 12.81 -8.16
N ARG A 55 0.27 12.94 -7.02
CA ARG A 55 -0.11 11.82 -6.15
C ARG A 55 -0.88 10.81 -7.00
N ILE A 56 -0.22 9.73 -7.36
CA ILE A 56 -0.76 8.69 -8.22
C ILE A 56 -1.65 7.78 -7.38
N ALA A 57 -2.87 7.49 -7.87
CA ALA A 57 -3.76 6.49 -7.27
C ALA A 57 -3.12 5.09 -7.13
N THR A 58 -2.11 4.77 -7.95
CA THR A 58 -1.34 3.50 -7.89
C THR A 58 -0.08 3.53 -7.01
N GLN A 59 0.36 4.67 -6.45
CA GLN A 59 1.54 4.74 -5.56
C GLN A 59 1.21 4.46 -4.08
N GLY A 60 0.07 3.80 -3.83
CA GLY A 60 -0.40 3.51 -2.49
C GLY A 60 -1.26 2.26 -2.42
N VAL A 61 -1.06 1.31 -3.34
CA VAL A 61 -1.73 0.01 -3.22
C VAL A 61 -1.15 -0.69 -1.99
N PRO A 62 -1.96 -0.95 -0.94
CA PRO A 62 -1.48 -1.62 0.25
C PRO A 62 -0.99 -3.03 -0.12
N ARG A 63 0.23 -3.37 0.29
CA ARG A 63 0.77 -4.72 0.17
C ARG A 63 0.67 -5.43 1.51
N VAL A 64 0.77 -6.76 1.46
CA VAL A 64 0.92 -7.56 2.68
C VAL A 64 2.15 -7.07 3.45
N ASP A 65 2.02 -6.99 4.77
CA ASP A 65 2.98 -6.45 5.72
C ASP A 65 3.22 -4.93 5.70
N ASP A 66 2.51 -4.16 4.86
CA ASP A 66 2.58 -2.70 4.92
C ASP A 66 1.88 -2.14 6.16
N PHE A 67 2.45 -1.06 6.72
CA PHE A 67 1.82 -0.31 7.81
C PHE A 67 0.76 0.63 7.25
N VAL A 68 -0.44 0.56 7.81
CA VAL A 68 -1.57 1.37 7.39
C VAL A 68 -2.17 2.14 8.56
N VAL A 69 -2.64 3.34 8.28
CA VAL A 69 -3.42 4.14 9.24
C VAL A 69 -4.79 4.36 8.65
N GLY A 70 -5.80 4.07 9.46
CA GLY A 70 -7.19 4.16 9.06
C GLY A 70 -8.09 4.63 10.19
N LYS A 71 -9.26 5.12 9.80
CA LYS A 71 -10.31 5.54 10.71
C LYS A 71 -11.36 4.45 10.84
N ILE A 72 -11.82 4.18 12.04
CA ILE A 72 -12.89 3.20 12.27
C ILE A 72 -14.22 3.80 11.83
N THR A 73 -14.88 3.13 10.89
CA THR A 73 -16.18 3.55 10.35
C THR A 73 -17.31 2.84 11.07
N LYS A 74 -17.14 1.55 11.39
CA LYS A 74 -18.14 0.75 12.08
C LYS A 74 -17.50 -0.29 12.99
N VAL A 75 -18.06 -0.44 14.18
CA VAL A 75 -17.68 -1.45 15.17
C VAL A 75 -18.77 -2.53 15.21
N THR A 76 -18.39 -3.80 15.18
CA THR A 76 -19.26 -4.97 15.36
C THR A 76 -18.56 -5.92 16.34
N PRO A 77 -19.27 -6.71 17.16
CA PRO A 77 -18.64 -7.61 18.14
C PRO A 77 -17.64 -8.61 17.57
N SER A 78 -17.78 -8.96 16.28
CA SER A 78 -16.90 -9.90 15.57
C SER A 78 -15.77 -9.21 14.79
N GLN A 79 -15.99 -7.99 14.29
CA GLN A 79 -15.07 -7.30 13.39
C GLN A 79 -15.26 -5.78 13.36
N LEU A 80 -14.22 -5.06 12.97
CA LEU A 80 -14.23 -3.62 12.73
C LEU A 80 -14.12 -3.34 11.23
N GLN A 81 -14.90 -2.36 10.75
CA GLN A 81 -14.71 -1.78 9.43
C GLN A 81 -13.91 -0.49 9.56
N ILE A 82 -12.84 -0.40 8.80
CA ILE A 82 -11.86 0.69 8.86
C ILE A 82 -11.66 1.24 7.45
N ASP A 83 -11.65 2.56 7.32
CA ASP A 83 -11.25 3.24 6.08
C ASP A 83 -9.78 3.65 6.17
N ILE A 84 -8.95 3.06 5.31
CA ILE A 84 -7.50 3.24 5.28
C ILE A 84 -7.18 4.52 4.52
N HIS A 85 -6.58 5.50 5.20
CA HIS A 85 -6.23 6.79 4.61
C HIS A 85 -4.74 6.92 4.26
N SER A 86 -3.86 6.13 4.89
CA SER A 86 -2.44 6.13 4.56
C SER A 86 -1.80 4.76 4.63
N VAL A 87 -0.74 4.58 3.83
CA VAL A 87 0.07 3.36 3.72
C VAL A 87 1.55 3.78 3.75
N ASN A 88 2.35 3.22 4.66
CA ASN A 88 3.78 3.53 4.80
C ASN A 88 4.10 5.04 4.71
N ASP A 89 3.40 5.84 5.51
CA ASP A 89 3.51 7.32 5.56
C ASP A 89 3.09 8.07 4.28
N THR A 90 2.58 7.35 3.28
CA THR A 90 2.00 7.95 2.07
C THR A 90 0.49 8.07 2.22
N VAL A 91 -0.01 9.30 2.15
CA VAL A 91 -1.45 9.58 2.19
C VAL A 91 -2.10 9.20 0.86
N LEU A 92 -3.12 8.35 0.94
CA LEU A 92 -3.91 7.92 -0.20
C LEU A 92 -4.90 9.01 -0.63
N LEU A 93 -5.19 9.05 -1.93
CA LEU A 93 -6.22 9.94 -2.46
C LEU A 93 -7.62 9.42 -2.15
N GLU A 94 -7.82 8.11 -2.32
CA GLU A 94 -9.06 7.40 -2.05
C GLU A 94 -8.81 6.38 -0.94
N PRO A 95 -9.69 6.32 0.08
CA PRO A 95 -9.50 5.36 1.15
C PRO A 95 -9.81 3.94 0.69
N PHE A 96 -9.01 2.98 1.14
CA PHE A 96 -9.33 1.56 0.96
C PHE A 96 -10.11 1.03 2.15
N ALA A 97 -11.07 0.14 1.89
CA ALA A 97 -11.78 -0.55 2.96
C ALA A 97 -10.88 -1.63 3.58
N GLY A 98 -10.78 -1.60 4.91
CA GLY A 98 -10.09 -2.56 5.74
C GLY A 98 -11.04 -3.23 6.73
N THR A 99 -10.73 -4.47 7.09
CA THR A 99 -11.46 -5.26 8.08
C THR A 99 -10.48 -5.80 9.11
N LEU A 100 -10.71 -5.49 10.38
CA LEU A 100 -9.95 -6.04 11.51
C LEU A 100 -10.86 -6.99 12.28
N ARG A 101 -10.52 -8.28 12.31
CA ARG A 101 -11.31 -9.28 13.04
C ARG A 101 -10.89 -9.34 14.50
N LYS A 102 -11.78 -9.82 15.37
CA LYS A 102 -11.48 -10.02 16.80
C LYS A 102 -10.22 -10.89 17.02
N GLU A 103 -10.06 -11.94 16.22
CA GLU A 103 -8.90 -12.85 16.25
C GLU A 103 -7.56 -12.18 15.90
N ASP A 104 -7.58 -11.10 15.12
CA ASP A 104 -6.39 -10.41 14.62
C ASP A 104 -6.00 -9.18 15.47
N VAL A 105 -6.73 -8.89 16.56
CA VAL A 105 -6.47 -7.72 17.41
C VAL A 105 -5.29 -7.95 18.35
N ARG A 106 -5.27 -9.08 19.04
CA ARG A 106 -4.19 -9.46 19.97
C ARG A 106 -3.83 -10.93 19.80
N PRO A 107 -2.55 -11.30 19.93
CA PRO A 107 -2.12 -12.69 19.87
C PRO A 107 -2.50 -13.51 21.12
N ILE A 108 -2.84 -12.85 22.24
CA ILE A 108 -3.12 -13.48 23.55
C ILE A 108 -4.43 -12.90 24.10
N ASP A 109 -5.19 -13.71 24.85
CA ASP A 109 -6.45 -13.33 25.51
C ASP A 109 -7.56 -12.82 24.55
N ILE A 110 -7.64 -13.39 23.35
CA ILE A 110 -8.66 -13.04 22.34
C ILE A 110 -10.08 -13.17 22.91
N ASP A 111 -10.35 -14.20 23.71
CA ASP A 111 -11.69 -14.49 24.24
C ASP A 111 -12.21 -13.42 25.20
N LYS A 112 -11.33 -12.80 25.98
CA LYS A 112 -11.67 -11.74 26.93
C LYS A 112 -11.84 -10.37 26.27
N LEU A 113 -11.55 -10.26 24.97
CA LEU A 113 -11.51 -8.99 24.28
C LEU A 113 -12.93 -8.56 23.85
N GLN A 114 -13.35 -7.39 24.31
CA GLN A 114 -14.58 -6.73 23.87
C GLN A 114 -14.22 -5.55 22.94
N LEU A 115 -14.54 -5.69 21.66
CA LEU A 115 -14.21 -4.67 20.65
C LEU A 115 -14.92 -3.35 20.91
N GLU A 116 -16.16 -3.41 21.40
CA GLU A 116 -17.00 -2.22 21.68
C GLU A 116 -16.46 -1.35 22.82
N GLU A 117 -15.72 -1.94 23.76
CA GLU A 117 -15.07 -1.20 24.85
C GLU A 117 -13.74 -0.57 24.41
N MET A 118 -13.03 -1.24 23.49
CA MET A 118 -11.70 -0.83 23.04
C MET A 118 -11.71 0.16 21.89
N PHE A 119 -12.75 0.11 21.05
CA PHE A 119 -12.81 0.83 19.78
C PHE A 119 -14.14 1.54 19.63
N ARG A 120 -14.09 2.80 19.21
CA ARG A 120 -15.28 3.59 18.88
C ARG A 120 -15.27 4.00 17.40
N PRO A 121 -16.45 4.11 16.76
CA PRO A 121 -16.54 4.72 15.44
C PRO A 121 -15.99 6.14 15.52
N GLY A 122 -15.04 6.47 14.65
CA GLY A 122 -14.32 7.74 14.69
C GLY A 122 -12.84 7.63 15.06
N ASP A 123 -12.45 6.58 15.78
CA ASP A 123 -11.08 6.41 16.25
C ASP A 123 -10.10 6.16 15.10
N VAL A 124 -8.86 6.59 15.30
CA VAL A 124 -7.77 6.34 14.34
C VAL A 124 -6.89 5.21 14.87
N ILE A 125 -6.71 4.19 14.03
CA ILE A 125 -5.88 3.02 14.35
C ILE A 125 -4.70 2.88 13.39
N LYS A 126 -3.60 2.38 13.94
CA LYS A 126 -2.46 1.89 13.17
C LYS A 126 -2.50 0.38 13.15
N ALA A 127 -2.52 -0.19 11.95
CA ALA A 127 -2.57 -1.62 11.72
C ALA A 127 -1.57 -2.01 10.64
N VAL A 128 -1.44 -3.31 10.40
CA VAL A 128 -0.66 -3.87 9.30
C VAL A 128 -1.57 -4.69 8.41
N VAL A 129 -1.35 -4.66 7.10
CA VAL A 129 -2.08 -5.50 6.15
C VAL A 129 -1.65 -6.96 6.34
N LEU A 130 -2.58 -7.79 6.81
CA LEU A 130 -2.37 -9.23 6.95
C LEU A 130 -2.53 -9.94 5.60
N SER A 131 -3.59 -9.59 4.86
CA SER A 131 -3.82 -10.11 3.51
C SER A 131 -4.76 -9.20 2.71
N PHE A 132 -4.83 -9.44 1.41
CA PHE A 132 -5.76 -8.75 0.51
C PHE A 132 -7.24 -9.03 0.83
N GLY A 133 -7.51 -10.01 1.68
CA GLY A 133 -8.85 -10.38 2.12
C GLY A 133 -9.79 -10.81 1.00
N ASP A 134 -11.04 -10.36 1.07
CA ASP A 134 -12.05 -10.55 0.02
C ASP A 134 -11.95 -9.39 -1.00
N SER A 135 -12.55 -9.55 -2.19
CA SER A 135 -12.48 -8.58 -3.31
C SER A 135 -12.83 -7.11 -2.99
N ARG A 136 -13.30 -6.81 -1.77
CA ARG A 136 -13.72 -5.49 -1.31
C ARG A 136 -13.02 -4.97 -0.06
N SER A 137 -12.28 -5.79 0.70
CA SER A 137 -11.62 -5.29 1.91
C SER A 137 -10.34 -6.04 2.27
N TYR A 138 -9.33 -5.28 2.66
CA TYR A 138 -8.07 -5.81 3.17
C TYR A 138 -8.25 -6.33 4.59
N PHE A 139 -7.68 -7.50 4.91
CA PHE A 139 -7.60 -7.94 6.30
C PHE A 139 -6.42 -7.27 6.98
N LEU A 140 -6.70 -6.66 8.12
CA LEU A 140 -5.74 -5.94 8.93
C LEU A 140 -5.44 -6.73 10.20
N THR A 141 -4.27 -6.49 10.79
CA THR A 141 -3.91 -7.02 12.11
C THR A 141 -3.27 -5.93 12.96
N THR A 142 -3.55 -5.98 14.27
CA THR A 142 -2.87 -5.15 15.28
C THR A 142 -2.04 -6.01 16.24
N ALA A 143 -1.80 -7.28 15.92
CA ALA A 143 -1.08 -8.21 16.78
C ALA A 143 0.45 -7.97 16.86
N LYS A 144 1.00 -7.01 16.09
CA LYS A 144 2.42 -6.63 16.16
C LYS A 144 2.66 -5.51 17.19
N PRO A 145 3.83 -5.49 17.86
CA PRO A 145 4.19 -4.41 18.77
C PRO A 145 4.15 -3.03 18.09
N GLY A 146 3.63 -2.01 18.76
CA GLY A 146 3.54 -0.64 18.23
C GLY A 146 2.36 -0.38 17.29
N LEU A 147 1.42 -1.33 17.20
CA LEU A 147 0.12 -1.18 16.53
C LEU A 147 -1.01 -1.02 17.55
N GLY A 148 -2.11 -0.42 17.13
CA GLY A 148 -3.27 -0.16 18.00
C GLY A 148 -3.91 1.21 17.75
N VAL A 149 -4.71 1.66 18.71
CA VAL A 149 -5.39 2.96 18.67
C VAL A 149 -4.35 4.08 18.88
N MET A 150 -4.29 5.03 17.94
CA MET A 150 -3.37 6.17 18.02
C MET A 150 -4.06 7.42 18.59
N GLN A 151 -5.35 7.60 18.32
CA GLN A 151 -6.08 8.78 18.75
C GLN A 151 -7.54 8.43 19.05
N ILE A 152 -7.98 8.81 20.25
CA ILE A 152 -9.35 8.77 20.74
C ILE A 152 -9.81 10.23 20.74
N GLN A 153 -10.82 10.57 19.95
CA GLN A 153 -11.46 11.91 19.99
C GLN A 153 -12.82 11.85 20.66
#